data_AF-A0A2W4QYZ3-F1
#
_entry.id   AF-A0A2W4QYZ3-F1
#
_cell.length_a   1.000
_cell.length_b   1.000
_cell.length_c   1.000
_cell.angle_alpha   90.00
_cell.angle_beta   90.00
_cell.angle_gamma   90.00
#
_symmetry.space_group_name_H-M   'P 1'
#
loop_
_entity.id
_entity.type
_entity.pdbx_description
1 polymer ?
#
loop_
_entity_poly.entity_id
_entity_poly.type
_entity_poly.pdbx_seq_one_letter_code
_entity_poly.pdbx_strand_id
1 'polypeptide(L)'
;MLYDCLLRENPTYSPATAMEGAVEDYENAFKEVWGIEKDAPPEGMTHEQWKRYVEIRQLAKKLAEGAATLVRPRRLPEDRLALLEWLREEAERQQLRVDEFLANFKGSIPEDFWWDLYWALQPGHPDDPRTQRAFFDNCMELEALRLFASPPDLMAERMLKLLRVMVRNPGEFTRAYLARVAECYVRGMLVELAVMARAVIDLALQDVLEDERIRKLFGDKERKEDIPLARRIQAAASPQIGILDHLARDAADRLREIGNAAAHGGPRAVEKISSAYDADSILEDMAMVLQAIDNAHKDR
;
A
#
# COMPACT_ATOMS: atom_id res chain seq x y z
N MET A 1 -6.57 0.08 26.97
CA MET A 1 -7.01 -0.59 28.22
C MET A 1 -6.40 -1.97 28.41
N LEU A 2 -6.20 -2.81 27.37
CA LEU A 2 -5.53 -4.12 27.53
C LEU A 2 -4.02 -4.03 27.89
N TYR A 3 -3.31 -3.01 27.38
CA TYR A 3 -1.85 -2.87 27.52
C TYR A 3 -1.37 -2.45 28.94
N ASP A 4 -2.14 -1.62 29.66
CA ASP A 4 -1.75 -1.15 31.00
C ASP A 4 -1.79 -2.28 32.05
N CYS A 5 -2.65 -3.28 31.86
CA CYS A 5 -2.69 -4.48 32.71
C CYS A 5 -1.49 -5.40 32.43
N LEU A 6 -1.14 -5.60 31.15
CA LEU A 6 0.00 -6.42 30.73
C LEU A 6 1.35 -5.88 31.22
N LEU A 7 1.56 -4.57 31.16
CA LEU A 7 2.81 -3.93 31.63
C LEU A 7 2.90 -3.87 33.17
N ARG A 8 1.77 -3.85 33.88
CA ARG A 8 1.74 -3.95 35.36
C ARG A 8 2.12 -5.34 35.85
N GLU A 9 1.71 -6.38 35.15
CA GLU A 9 1.91 -7.77 35.55
C GLU A 9 3.23 -8.35 35.04
N ASN A 10 3.80 -7.80 33.97
CA ASN A 10 5.06 -8.25 33.40
C ASN A 10 5.92 -7.04 32.97
N PRO A 11 6.70 -6.44 33.89
CA PRO A 11 7.48 -5.21 33.61
C PRO A 11 8.61 -5.41 32.61
N THR A 12 8.92 -6.65 32.22
CA THR A 12 9.85 -7.01 31.15
C THR A 12 9.15 -7.29 29.81
N TYR A 13 7.83 -7.13 29.73
CA TYR A 13 7.07 -7.31 28.50
C TYR A 13 7.46 -6.25 27.48
N SER A 14 8.11 -6.70 26.41
CA SER A 14 8.43 -5.88 25.25
C SER A 14 7.32 -6.08 24.20
N PRO A 15 6.54 -5.05 23.85
CA PRO A 15 5.60 -5.12 22.75
C PRO A 15 6.26 -5.54 21.43
N ALA A 16 7.53 -5.17 21.22
CA ALA A 16 8.31 -5.61 20.07
C ALA A 16 8.54 -7.12 20.10
N THR A 17 8.92 -7.70 21.25
CA THR A 17 9.14 -9.15 21.38
C THR A 17 7.84 -9.94 21.34
N ALA A 18 6.74 -9.40 21.85
CA ALA A 18 5.42 -10.01 21.72
C ALA A 18 4.93 -9.99 20.26
N MET A 19 5.27 -8.93 19.52
CA MET A 19 4.96 -8.81 18.10
C MET A 19 5.85 -9.74 17.25
N GLU A 20 7.14 -9.86 17.57
CA GLU A 20 8.05 -10.85 17.00
C GLU A 20 7.54 -12.28 17.24
N GLY A 21 7.11 -12.58 18.47
CA GLY A 21 6.50 -13.88 18.82
C GLY A 21 5.20 -14.14 18.07
N ALA A 22 4.31 -13.14 17.93
CA ALA A 22 3.08 -13.29 17.15
C ALA A 22 3.36 -13.49 15.64
N VAL A 23 4.38 -12.83 15.09
CA VAL A 23 4.83 -13.04 13.71
C VAL A 23 5.39 -14.45 13.55
N GLU A 24 6.22 -14.90 14.48
CA GLU A 24 6.79 -16.25 14.48
C GLU A 24 5.70 -17.32 14.62
N ASP A 25 4.74 -17.14 15.54
CA ASP A 25 3.60 -18.05 15.73
C ASP A 25 2.71 -18.10 14.48
N TYR A 26 2.42 -16.94 13.88
CA TYR A 26 1.65 -16.87 12.63
C TYR A 26 2.42 -17.53 11.49
N GLU A 27 3.71 -17.26 11.36
CA GLU A 27 4.58 -17.86 10.34
C GLU A 27 4.68 -19.38 10.53
N ASN A 28 4.80 -19.87 11.76
CA ASN A 28 4.86 -21.28 12.09
C ASN A 28 3.53 -21.97 11.78
N ALA A 29 2.41 -21.41 12.24
CA ALA A 29 1.07 -21.90 11.90
C ALA A 29 0.86 -21.93 10.39
N PHE A 30 1.32 -20.90 9.69
CA PHE A 30 1.24 -20.79 8.23
C PHE A 30 2.06 -21.88 7.53
N LYS A 31 3.28 -22.15 8.00
CA LYS A 31 4.12 -23.25 7.48
C LYS A 31 3.54 -24.62 7.78
N GLU A 32 2.99 -24.81 8.96
CA GLU A 32 2.41 -26.08 9.39
C GLU A 32 1.18 -26.43 8.57
N VAL A 33 0.25 -25.47 8.44
CA VAL A 33 -1.02 -25.63 7.73
C VAL A 33 -0.82 -25.77 6.22
N TRP A 34 -0.01 -24.90 5.61
CA TRP A 34 0.11 -24.84 4.15
C TRP A 34 1.29 -25.64 3.58
N GLY A 35 2.25 -26.05 4.42
CA GLY A 35 3.38 -26.90 4.02
C GLY A 35 4.29 -26.29 2.94
N ILE A 36 4.20 -24.97 2.71
CA ILE A 36 4.89 -24.22 1.65
C ILE A 36 6.43 -24.24 1.72
N GLU A 37 7.02 -24.65 2.84
CA GLU A 37 8.47 -24.82 2.99
C GLU A 37 8.89 -26.30 3.05
N LYS A 38 7.95 -27.24 2.91
CA LYS A 38 8.22 -28.68 2.87
C LYS A 38 8.59 -29.09 1.45
N ASP A 39 9.25 -30.23 1.28
CA ASP A 39 9.59 -30.76 -0.06
C ASP A 39 8.40 -31.44 -0.76
N ALA A 40 7.27 -31.59 -0.06
CA ALA A 40 6.08 -32.28 -0.52
C ALA A 40 4.80 -31.55 -0.08
N PRO A 41 3.70 -31.67 -0.86
CA PRO A 41 2.42 -31.06 -0.51
C PRO A 41 1.85 -31.64 0.79
N PRO A 42 1.07 -30.86 1.56
CA PRO A 42 0.32 -31.37 2.70
C PRO A 42 -0.75 -32.40 2.27
N GLU A 43 -1.19 -33.23 3.21
CA GLU A 43 -2.24 -34.22 2.97
C GLU A 43 -3.53 -33.55 2.45
N GLY A 44 -4.16 -34.15 1.44
CA GLY A 44 -5.35 -33.58 0.80
C GLY A 44 -5.09 -32.50 -0.25
N MET A 45 -3.83 -32.10 -0.48
CA MET A 45 -3.44 -31.16 -1.53
C MET A 45 -2.64 -31.85 -2.63
N THR A 46 -2.97 -31.59 -3.88
CA THR A 46 -2.18 -32.07 -5.02
C THR A 46 -0.88 -31.29 -5.15
N HIS A 47 0.13 -31.87 -5.80
CA HIS A 47 1.40 -31.18 -6.03
C HIS A 47 1.23 -29.90 -6.87
N GLU A 48 0.30 -29.90 -7.82
CA GLU A 48 0.02 -28.72 -8.66
C GLU A 48 -0.64 -27.59 -7.86
N GLN A 49 -1.62 -27.92 -7.03
CA GLN A 49 -2.22 -26.97 -6.08
C GLN A 49 -1.14 -26.36 -5.19
N TRP A 50 -0.33 -27.19 -4.54
CA TRP A 50 0.73 -26.74 -3.65
C TRP A 50 1.73 -25.81 -4.35
N LYS A 51 2.15 -26.15 -5.56
CA LYS A 51 3.02 -25.29 -6.38
C LYS A 51 2.38 -23.92 -6.63
N ARG A 52 1.08 -23.87 -6.93
CA ARG A 52 0.34 -22.62 -7.10
C ARG A 52 0.36 -21.76 -5.83
N TYR A 53 0.18 -22.37 -4.65
CA TYR A 53 0.27 -21.67 -3.36
C TYR A 53 1.67 -21.10 -3.10
N VAL A 54 2.73 -21.86 -3.42
CA VAL A 54 4.11 -21.36 -3.36
C VAL A 54 4.30 -20.13 -4.27
N GLU A 55 3.76 -20.17 -5.48
CA GLU A 55 3.81 -19.02 -6.40
C GLU A 55 3.04 -17.80 -5.87
N ILE A 56 1.88 -17.99 -5.26
CA ILE A 56 1.07 -16.92 -4.64
C ILE A 56 1.84 -16.25 -3.50
N ARG A 57 2.51 -17.03 -2.63
CA ARG A 57 3.38 -16.48 -1.57
C ARG A 57 4.54 -15.68 -2.15
N GLN A 58 5.23 -16.21 -3.15
CA GLN A 58 6.34 -15.49 -3.79
C GLN A 58 5.88 -14.18 -4.45
N LEU A 59 4.66 -14.16 -4.99
CA LEU A 59 4.04 -12.94 -5.50
C LEU A 59 3.81 -11.93 -4.38
N ALA A 60 3.15 -12.33 -3.27
CA ALA A 60 2.93 -11.47 -2.11
C ALA A 60 4.24 -10.86 -1.57
N LYS A 61 5.28 -11.68 -1.42
CA LYS A 61 6.61 -11.22 -1.01
C LYS A 61 7.19 -10.15 -1.94
N LYS A 62 7.19 -10.38 -3.26
CA LYS A 62 7.69 -9.40 -4.24
C LYS A 62 6.89 -8.09 -4.23
N LEU A 63 5.58 -8.19 -4.04
CA LEU A 63 4.69 -7.04 -3.92
C LEU A 63 5.03 -6.24 -2.66
N ALA A 64 5.23 -6.92 -1.53
CA ALA A 64 5.59 -6.30 -0.27
C ALA A 64 6.95 -5.59 -0.32
N GLU A 65 7.98 -6.25 -0.87
CA GLU A 65 9.31 -5.66 -1.11
C GLU A 65 9.25 -4.46 -2.07
N GLY A 66 8.43 -4.55 -3.12
CA GLY A 66 8.17 -3.45 -4.04
C GLY A 66 7.52 -2.26 -3.32
N ALA A 67 6.48 -2.51 -2.53
CA ALA A 67 5.78 -1.50 -1.75
C ALA A 67 6.72 -0.79 -0.75
N ALA A 68 7.56 -1.54 -0.03
CA ALA A 68 8.53 -0.97 0.91
C ALA A 68 9.58 -0.07 0.23
N THR A 69 9.83 -0.27 -1.06
CA THR A 69 10.79 0.54 -1.83
C THR A 69 10.13 1.54 -2.78
N LEU A 70 8.78 1.59 -2.82
CA LEU A 70 7.98 2.33 -3.79
C LEU A 70 8.40 2.15 -5.26
N VAL A 71 8.95 0.99 -5.60
CA VAL A 71 9.27 0.62 -6.98
C VAL A 71 8.27 -0.40 -7.49
N ARG A 72 7.54 -0.10 -8.56
CA ARG A 72 6.74 -1.13 -9.26
C ARG A 72 7.73 -2.18 -9.79
N PRO A 73 7.69 -3.45 -9.33
CA PRO A 73 8.69 -4.42 -9.75
C PRO A 73 8.69 -4.54 -11.27
N ARG A 74 9.85 -4.30 -11.89
CA ARG A 74 10.03 -4.25 -13.37
C ARG A 74 9.62 -5.54 -14.10
N ARG A 75 9.28 -6.60 -13.36
CA ARG A 75 8.97 -7.95 -13.85
C ARG A 75 7.68 -8.54 -13.29
N LEU A 76 6.82 -7.79 -12.62
CA LEU A 76 5.46 -8.28 -12.41
C LEU A 76 4.71 -8.07 -13.72
N PRO A 77 4.48 -9.13 -14.51
CA PRO A 77 3.72 -8.98 -15.72
C PRO A 77 2.27 -8.65 -15.33
N GLU A 78 1.57 -7.92 -16.20
CA GLU A 78 0.23 -7.40 -15.89
C GLU A 78 -0.77 -8.52 -15.56
N ASP A 79 -0.54 -9.71 -16.11
CA ASP A 79 -1.24 -10.96 -15.79
C ASP A 79 -1.23 -11.32 -14.29
N ARG A 80 -0.14 -11.06 -13.57
CA ARG A 80 -0.01 -11.37 -12.13
C ARG A 80 -0.78 -10.38 -11.27
N LEU A 81 -0.92 -9.13 -11.69
CA LEU A 81 -1.80 -8.16 -11.01
C LEU A 81 -3.27 -8.45 -11.35
N ALA A 82 -3.57 -8.77 -12.60
CA ALA A 82 -4.89 -9.20 -13.04
C ALA A 82 -5.35 -10.48 -12.31
N LEU A 83 -4.44 -11.39 -11.97
CA LEU A 83 -4.74 -12.56 -11.15
C LEU A 83 -5.34 -12.19 -9.79
N LEU A 84 -4.86 -11.14 -9.13
CA LEU A 84 -5.36 -10.72 -7.82
C LEU A 84 -6.77 -10.12 -7.91
N GLU A 85 -7.00 -9.34 -8.95
CA GLU A 85 -8.32 -8.75 -9.24
C GLU A 85 -9.31 -9.85 -9.61
N TRP A 86 -8.90 -10.78 -10.49
CA TRP A 86 -9.69 -11.96 -10.83
C TRP A 86 -10.01 -12.83 -9.61
N LEU A 87 -9.02 -13.13 -8.76
CA LEU A 87 -9.23 -13.92 -7.54
C LEU A 87 -10.24 -13.26 -6.61
N ARG A 88 -10.17 -11.93 -6.46
CA ARG A 88 -11.11 -11.17 -5.65
C ARG A 88 -12.53 -11.24 -6.24
N GLU A 89 -12.68 -10.91 -7.51
CA GLU A 89 -13.99 -10.93 -8.18
C GLU A 89 -14.63 -12.32 -8.17
N GLU A 90 -13.83 -13.36 -8.40
CA GLU A 90 -14.33 -14.73 -8.39
C GLU A 90 -14.68 -15.20 -6.97
N ALA A 91 -13.88 -14.85 -5.95
CA ALA A 91 -14.21 -15.14 -4.56
C ALA A 91 -15.53 -14.45 -4.13
N GLU A 92 -15.70 -13.17 -4.46
CA GLU A 92 -16.93 -12.40 -4.21
C GLU A 92 -18.14 -13.05 -4.93
N ARG A 93 -17.97 -13.41 -6.20
CA ARG A 93 -19.03 -14.08 -6.99
C ARG A 93 -19.42 -15.43 -6.41
N GLN A 94 -18.45 -16.25 -5.99
CA GLN A 94 -18.74 -17.54 -5.38
C GLN A 94 -19.42 -17.39 -4.03
N GLN A 95 -19.00 -16.41 -3.21
CA GLN A 95 -19.65 -16.13 -1.93
C GLN A 95 -21.11 -15.70 -2.12
N LEU A 96 -21.39 -14.80 -3.06
CA LEU A 96 -22.76 -14.40 -3.39
C LEU A 96 -23.65 -15.58 -3.80
N ARG A 97 -23.13 -16.50 -4.62
CA ARG A 97 -23.87 -17.71 -5.02
C ARG A 97 -24.20 -18.60 -3.82
N VAL A 98 -23.25 -18.77 -2.91
CA VAL A 98 -23.45 -19.55 -1.69
C VAL A 98 -24.48 -18.88 -0.78
N ASP A 99 -24.40 -17.57 -0.60
CA ASP A 99 -25.33 -16.80 0.24
C ASP A 99 -26.75 -16.83 -0.33
N GLU A 100 -26.92 -16.64 -1.64
CA GLU A 100 -28.20 -16.76 -2.34
C GLU A 100 -28.77 -18.17 -2.21
N PHE A 101 -27.94 -19.21 -2.39
CA PHE A 101 -28.34 -20.59 -2.21
C PHE A 101 -28.83 -20.84 -0.77
N LEU A 102 -28.04 -20.49 0.24
CA LEU A 102 -28.40 -20.67 1.64
C LEU A 102 -29.66 -19.89 2.05
N ALA A 103 -29.86 -18.70 1.49
CA ALA A 103 -31.05 -17.89 1.72
C ALA A 103 -32.31 -18.58 1.17
N ASN A 104 -32.23 -19.20 -0.01
CA ASN A 104 -33.36 -19.91 -0.63
C ASN A 104 -33.84 -21.12 0.20
N PHE A 105 -32.95 -21.75 0.97
CA PHE A 105 -33.31 -22.89 1.82
C PHE A 105 -33.66 -22.49 3.27
N LYS A 106 -33.40 -21.25 3.67
CA LYS A 106 -33.64 -20.79 5.04
C LYS A 106 -35.14 -20.86 5.37
N GLY A 107 -35.48 -21.63 6.39
CA GLY A 107 -36.87 -21.87 6.83
C GLY A 107 -37.61 -22.98 6.07
N SER A 108 -36.99 -23.57 5.03
CA SER A 108 -37.55 -24.73 4.31
C SER A 108 -36.94 -26.07 4.73
N ILE A 109 -35.81 -26.04 5.45
CA ILE A 109 -35.14 -27.22 6.03
C ILE A 109 -35.00 -27.07 7.55
N PRO A 110 -34.86 -28.19 8.29
CA PRO A 110 -34.54 -28.15 9.72
C PRO A 110 -33.27 -27.33 9.99
N GLU A 111 -33.25 -26.64 11.13
CA GLU A 111 -32.15 -25.72 11.49
C GLU A 111 -30.79 -26.42 11.55
N ASP A 112 -30.72 -27.61 12.18
CA ASP A 112 -29.48 -28.39 12.27
C ASP A 112 -28.92 -28.73 10.88
N PHE A 113 -29.80 -29.14 9.96
CA PHE A 113 -29.40 -29.46 8.59
C PHE A 113 -28.97 -28.22 7.80
N TRP A 114 -29.56 -27.05 8.10
CA TRP A 114 -29.12 -25.79 7.52
C TRP A 114 -27.69 -25.44 7.96
N TRP A 115 -27.36 -25.65 9.24
CA TRP A 115 -26.01 -25.45 9.75
C TRP A 115 -25.01 -26.44 9.14
N ASP A 116 -25.37 -27.71 9.01
CA ASP A 116 -24.52 -28.70 8.34
C ASP A 116 -24.22 -28.29 6.89
N LEU A 117 -25.23 -27.81 6.16
CA LEU A 117 -25.09 -27.31 4.80
C LEU A 117 -24.25 -26.04 4.74
N TYR A 118 -24.44 -25.12 5.68
CA TYR A 118 -23.61 -23.91 5.81
C TYR A 118 -22.14 -24.27 5.98
N TRP A 119 -21.82 -25.20 6.88
CA TRP A 119 -20.45 -25.64 7.14
C TRP A 119 -19.86 -26.41 5.95
N ALA A 120 -20.66 -27.24 5.28
CA ALA A 120 -20.23 -27.95 4.08
C ALA A 120 -19.90 -27.03 2.90
N LEU A 121 -20.51 -25.84 2.84
CA LEU A 121 -20.27 -24.83 1.80
C LEU A 121 -19.20 -23.79 2.17
N GLN A 122 -18.66 -23.86 3.39
CA GLN A 122 -17.53 -23.02 3.78
C GLN A 122 -16.32 -23.31 2.90
N PRO A 123 -15.52 -22.28 2.57
CA PRO A 123 -14.34 -22.45 1.75
C PRO A 123 -13.29 -23.28 2.49
N GLY A 124 -13.08 -24.52 2.04
CA GLY A 124 -12.10 -25.44 2.63
C GLY A 124 -11.18 -26.12 1.61
N HIS A 125 -11.52 -26.07 0.32
CA HIS A 125 -10.73 -26.74 -0.72
C HIS A 125 -9.64 -25.82 -1.28
N PRO A 126 -8.41 -26.30 -1.53
CA PRO A 126 -7.32 -25.48 -2.07
C PRO A 126 -7.60 -24.81 -3.45
N ASP A 127 -8.53 -25.37 -4.23
CA ASP A 127 -8.95 -24.76 -5.50
C ASP A 127 -10.09 -23.75 -5.35
N ASP A 128 -10.68 -23.61 -4.15
CA ASP A 128 -11.71 -22.61 -3.92
C ASP A 128 -11.07 -21.20 -4.01
N PRO A 129 -11.57 -20.31 -4.88
CA PRO A 129 -11.03 -18.96 -5.03
C PRO A 129 -11.09 -18.15 -3.72
N ARG A 130 -12.07 -18.42 -2.84
CA ARG A 130 -12.17 -17.80 -1.52
C ARG A 130 -11.01 -18.22 -0.62
N THR A 131 -10.66 -19.52 -0.63
CA THR A 131 -9.51 -20.06 0.10
C THR A 131 -8.19 -19.52 -0.45
N GLN A 132 -8.04 -19.43 -1.78
CA GLN A 132 -6.84 -18.84 -2.41
C GLN A 132 -6.70 -17.35 -2.11
N ARG A 133 -7.81 -16.61 -2.08
CA ARG A 133 -7.83 -15.20 -1.70
C ARG A 133 -7.38 -15.01 -0.25
N ALA A 134 -7.99 -15.73 0.68
CA ALA A 134 -7.64 -15.68 2.09
C ALA A 134 -6.17 -16.02 2.32
N PHE A 135 -5.63 -17.02 1.62
CA PHE A 135 -4.21 -17.35 1.68
C PHE A 135 -3.31 -16.21 1.19
N PHE A 136 -3.67 -15.54 0.09
CA PHE A 136 -2.92 -14.40 -0.40
C PHE A 136 -2.93 -13.22 0.59
N ASP A 137 -4.09 -12.90 1.15
CA ASP A 137 -4.23 -11.83 2.15
C ASP A 137 -3.35 -12.14 3.38
N ASN A 138 -3.39 -13.38 3.88
CA ASN A 138 -2.52 -13.85 4.96
C ASN A 138 -1.03 -13.74 4.64
N CYS A 139 -0.62 -14.04 3.39
CA CYS A 139 0.76 -13.82 2.96
C CYS A 139 1.13 -12.33 3.01
N MET A 140 0.24 -11.45 2.55
CA MET A 140 0.48 -10.02 2.53
C MET A 140 0.60 -9.45 3.95
N GLU A 141 -0.23 -9.90 4.89
CA GLU A 141 -0.15 -9.54 6.30
C GLU A 141 1.20 -9.93 6.93
N LEU A 142 1.67 -11.16 6.66
CA LEU A 142 2.97 -11.63 7.11
C LEU A 142 4.12 -10.76 6.61
N GLU A 143 4.13 -10.48 5.31
CA GLU A 143 5.19 -9.68 4.71
C GLU A 143 5.08 -8.20 5.15
N ALA A 144 3.87 -7.69 5.40
CA ALA A 144 3.65 -6.37 5.98
C ALA A 144 4.24 -6.28 7.40
N LEU A 145 3.99 -7.28 8.26
CA LEU A 145 4.53 -7.33 9.62
C LEU A 145 6.06 -7.36 9.63
N ARG A 146 6.66 -8.14 8.73
CA ARG A 146 8.13 -8.23 8.62
C ARG A 146 8.76 -6.90 8.23
N LEU A 147 8.10 -6.14 7.36
CA LEU A 147 8.61 -4.88 6.86
C LEU A 147 8.25 -3.71 7.77
N PHE A 148 7.19 -3.82 8.57
CA PHE A 148 6.61 -2.70 9.30
C PHE A 148 5.99 -3.11 10.65
N ALA A 149 6.30 -2.36 11.72
CA ALA A 149 5.99 -2.75 13.11
C ALA A 149 4.64 -2.25 13.66
N SER A 150 3.49 -2.46 12.97
CA SER A 150 2.15 -2.10 13.51
C SER A 150 1.02 -2.97 12.87
N PRO A 151 -0.31 -2.73 13.05
CA PRO A 151 -1.34 -3.74 12.85
C PRO A 151 -1.42 -4.31 11.41
N PRO A 152 -1.33 -5.64 11.24
CA PRO A 152 -1.05 -6.31 9.96
C PRO A 152 -2.10 -6.12 8.86
N ASP A 153 -3.37 -6.22 9.25
CA ASP A 153 -4.53 -6.27 8.36
C ASP A 153 -4.69 -4.97 7.57
N LEU A 154 -4.72 -3.85 8.28
CA LEU A 154 -4.82 -2.52 7.67
C LEU A 154 -3.58 -2.18 6.82
N MET A 155 -2.43 -2.77 7.18
CA MET A 155 -1.17 -2.54 6.48
C MET A 155 -1.10 -3.32 5.18
N ALA A 156 -1.55 -4.57 5.16
CA ALA A 156 -1.68 -5.36 3.94
C ALA A 156 -2.62 -4.69 2.92
N GLU A 157 -3.78 -4.20 3.36
CA GLU A 157 -4.71 -3.46 2.50
C GLU A 157 -4.04 -2.22 1.88
N ARG A 158 -3.37 -1.42 2.71
CA ARG A 158 -2.65 -0.23 2.25
C ARG A 158 -1.50 -0.58 1.32
N MET A 159 -0.73 -1.64 1.56
CA MET A 159 0.33 -2.07 0.63
C MET A 159 -0.23 -2.39 -0.76
N LEU A 160 -1.39 -3.02 -0.85
CA LEU A 160 -2.05 -3.28 -2.13
C LEU A 160 -2.50 -2.00 -2.83
N LYS A 161 -3.10 -1.05 -2.09
CA LYS A 161 -3.47 0.27 -2.64
C LYS A 161 -2.24 1.03 -3.13
N LEU A 162 -1.18 1.03 -2.33
CA LEU A 162 0.09 1.68 -2.64
C LEU A 162 0.66 1.21 -3.97
N LEU A 163 0.66 -0.10 -4.22
CA LEU A 163 1.18 -0.70 -5.44
C LEU A 163 0.49 -0.22 -6.73
N ARG A 164 -0.77 0.22 -6.65
CA ARG A 164 -1.54 0.73 -7.80
C ARG A 164 -1.06 2.11 -8.26
N VAL A 165 -0.48 2.88 -7.35
CA VAL A 165 -0.13 4.29 -7.57
C VAL A 165 1.38 4.53 -7.57
N MET A 166 2.20 3.47 -7.58
CA MET A 166 3.66 3.61 -7.58
C MET A 166 4.24 3.94 -8.94
N VAL A 167 5.29 4.76 -8.91
CA VAL A 167 5.99 5.28 -10.08
C VAL A 167 6.99 4.26 -10.62
N ARG A 168 7.18 4.26 -11.95
CA ARG A 168 8.21 3.43 -12.59
C ARG A 168 9.58 4.10 -12.43
N ASN A 169 10.46 3.46 -11.66
CA ASN A 169 11.91 3.75 -11.61
C ASN A 169 12.30 5.19 -11.21
N PRO A 170 11.98 5.63 -9.97
CA PRO A 170 12.37 6.96 -9.49
C PRO A 170 13.90 7.11 -9.39
N GLY A 171 14.37 8.36 -9.48
CA GLY A 171 15.76 8.75 -9.19
C GLY A 171 16.18 8.33 -7.78
N GLU A 172 17.48 8.22 -7.53
CA GLU A 172 18.02 7.67 -6.27
C GLU A 172 17.57 8.47 -5.03
N PHE A 173 17.62 9.81 -5.11
CA PHE A 173 17.18 10.69 -4.04
C PHE A 173 15.65 10.60 -3.82
N THR A 174 14.86 10.65 -4.90
CA THR A 174 13.41 10.49 -4.83
C THR A 174 13.03 9.15 -4.20
N ARG A 175 13.77 8.07 -4.50
CA ARG A 175 13.51 6.71 -3.99
C ARG A 175 13.61 6.63 -2.48
N ALA A 176 14.60 7.27 -1.85
CA ALA A 176 14.76 7.26 -0.40
C ALA A 176 13.55 7.90 0.31
N TYR A 177 13.07 9.03 -0.20
CA TYR A 177 11.88 9.70 0.33
C TYR A 177 10.60 8.92 0.05
N LEU A 178 10.50 8.31 -1.14
CA LEU A 178 9.39 7.45 -1.50
C LEU A 178 9.30 6.22 -0.57
N ALA A 179 10.38 5.53 -0.26
CA ALA A 179 10.36 4.43 0.73
C ALA A 179 9.79 4.88 2.08
N ARG A 180 10.10 6.12 2.50
CA ARG A 180 9.51 6.69 3.72
C ARG A 180 8.03 7.07 3.55
N VAL A 181 7.61 7.56 2.38
CA VAL A 181 6.18 7.75 2.06
C VAL A 181 5.42 6.44 2.18
N ALA A 182 5.93 5.32 1.66
CA ALA A 182 5.33 4.00 1.83
C ALA A 182 5.13 3.66 3.30
N GLU A 183 6.19 3.80 4.10
CA GLU A 183 6.14 3.50 5.52
C GLU A 183 5.10 4.37 6.25
N CYS A 184 5.07 5.67 5.97
CA CYS A 184 4.09 6.59 6.54
C CYS A 184 2.66 6.23 6.15
N TYR A 185 2.43 5.93 4.88
CA TYR A 185 1.12 5.54 4.36
C TYR A 185 0.64 4.23 5.00
N VAL A 186 1.44 3.17 4.90
CA VAL A 186 1.10 1.84 5.41
C VAL A 186 0.82 1.91 6.92
N ARG A 187 1.68 2.59 7.70
CA ARG A 187 1.50 2.74 9.15
C ARG A 187 0.41 3.75 9.56
N GLY A 188 -0.18 4.48 8.63
CA GLY A 188 -1.23 5.47 8.93
C GLY A 188 -0.72 6.75 9.62
N MET A 189 0.55 7.08 9.41
CA MET A 189 1.18 8.29 9.94
C MET A 189 0.85 9.48 9.03
N LEU A 190 -0.39 9.99 9.14
CA LEU A 190 -0.96 10.95 8.17
C LEU A 190 -0.19 12.28 8.08
N VAL A 191 0.28 12.80 9.22
CA VAL A 191 1.04 14.07 9.27
C VAL A 191 2.38 13.89 8.58
N GLU A 192 3.10 12.83 8.93
CA GLU A 192 4.39 12.47 8.33
C GLU A 192 4.23 12.17 6.84
N LEU A 193 3.16 11.46 6.45
CA LEU A 193 2.82 11.19 5.06
C LEU A 193 2.71 12.49 4.26
N ALA A 194 1.98 13.49 4.76
CA ALA A 194 1.83 14.78 4.10
C ALA A 194 3.16 15.53 3.96
N VAL A 195 4.01 15.51 4.99
CA VAL A 195 5.34 16.13 4.94
C VAL A 195 6.22 15.43 3.90
N MET A 196 6.25 14.10 3.90
CA MET A 196 7.08 13.32 3.00
C MET A 196 6.59 13.42 1.55
N ALA A 197 5.29 13.37 1.30
CA ALA A 197 4.72 13.53 -0.05
C ALA A 197 5.09 14.90 -0.64
N ARG A 198 5.01 15.98 0.16
CA ARG A 198 5.48 17.31 -0.25
C ARG A 198 6.98 17.32 -0.58
N ALA A 199 7.81 16.68 0.25
CA ALA A 199 9.25 16.62 0.00
C ALA A 199 9.59 15.84 -1.29
N VAL A 200 8.89 14.74 -1.54
CA VAL A 200 9.04 13.93 -2.76
C VAL A 200 8.77 14.76 -4.02
N ILE A 201 7.67 15.51 -4.07
CA ILE A 201 7.35 16.33 -5.25
C ILE A 201 8.34 17.47 -5.45
N ASP A 202 8.89 18.05 -4.38
CA ASP A 202 9.90 19.10 -4.46
C ASP A 202 11.20 18.56 -5.08
N LEU A 203 11.68 17.42 -4.57
CA LEU A 203 12.86 16.74 -5.12
C LEU A 203 12.64 16.30 -6.56
N ALA A 204 11.50 15.71 -6.88
CA ALA A 204 11.19 15.28 -8.25
C ALA A 204 11.15 16.45 -9.23
N LEU A 205 10.65 17.63 -8.81
CA LEU A 205 10.70 18.84 -9.61
C LEU A 205 12.12 19.41 -9.72
N GLN A 206 12.92 19.35 -8.66
CA GLN A 206 14.33 19.75 -8.68
C GLN A 206 15.16 18.93 -9.68
N ASP A 207 14.90 17.63 -9.75
CA ASP A 207 15.60 16.71 -10.66
C ASP A 207 15.36 17.05 -12.15
N VAL A 208 14.20 17.64 -12.49
CA VAL A 208 13.84 17.93 -13.90
C VAL A 208 13.83 19.42 -14.25
N LEU A 209 13.93 20.31 -13.26
CA LEU A 209 13.81 21.75 -13.42
C LEU A 209 14.89 22.51 -12.64
N GLU A 210 15.94 22.88 -13.38
CA GLU A 210 17.06 23.69 -12.88
C GLU A 210 16.62 25.05 -12.36
N ASP A 211 17.24 25.49 -11.27
CA ASP A 211 16.93 26.74 -10.60
C ASP A 211 17.19 27.96 -11.49
N GLU A 212 18.25 27.93 -12.30
CA GLU A 212 18.59 28.99 -13.25
C GLU A 212 17.46 29.20 -14.26
N ARG A 213 16.83 28.11 -14.72
CA ARG A 213 15.71 28.18 -15.66
C ARG A 213 14.49 28.84 -15.00
N ILE A 214 14.20 28.51 -13.74
CA ILE A 214 13.11 29.11 -12.98
C ILE A 214 13.38 30.61 -12.75
N ARG A 215 14.59 30.98 -12.34
CA ARG A 215 14.95 32.39 -12.12
C ARG A 215 14.80 33.22 -13.40
N LYS A 216 15.27 32.69 -14.54
CA LYS A 216 15.10 33.31 -15.86
C LYS A 216 13.64 33.51 -16.23
N LEU A 217 12.79 32.49 -16.01
CA LEU A 217 11.36 32.55 -16.29
C LEU A 217 10.68 33.71 -15.57
N PHE A 218 11.05 33.96 -14.32
CA PHE A 218 10.43 35.02 -13.52
C PHE A 218 11.22 36.33 -13.44
N GLY A 219 12.33 36.45 -14.17
CA GLY A 219 13.17 37.66 -14.14
C GLY A 219 13.84 37.93 -12.79
N ASP A 220 14.05 36.88 -11.97
CA ASP A 220 14.76 37.04 -10.71
C ASP A 220 16.25 37.26 -10.97
N LYS A 221 16.85 38.20 -10.22
CA LYS A 221 18.30 38.33 -10.17
C LYS A 221 18.89 37.06 -9.53
N GLU A 222 20.12 36.69 -9.91
CA GLU A 222 20.89 35.60 -9.28
C GLU A 222 21.11 35.88 -7.78
N ARG A 223 20.10 35.57 -6.97
CA ARG A 223 20.20 35.52 -5.51
C ARG A 223 20.52 34.10 -5.10
N LYS A 224 21.37 33.95 -4.08
CA LYS A 224 21.75 32.67 -3.46
C LYS A 224 20.61 31.99 -2.66
N GLU A 225 19.38 32.48 -2.78
CA GLU A 225 18.25 31.92 -2.04
C GLU A 225 17.70 30.69 -2.77
N ASP A 226 17.33 29.68 -1.98
CA ASP A 226 16.67 28.47 -2.47
C ASP A 226 15.31 28.81 -3.08
N ILE A 227 14.97 28.14 -4.19
CA ILE A 227 13.68 28.34 -4.85
C ILE A 227 12.59 27.57 -4.09
N PRO A 228 11.56 28.24 -3.54
CA PRO A 228 10.52 27.58 -2.80
C PRO A 228 9.65 26.71 -3.73
N LEU A 229 9.12 25.60 -3.19
CA LEU A 229 8.25 24.66 -3.91
C LEU A 229 7.10 25.34 -4.66
N ALA A 230 6.43 26.34 -4.08
CA ALA A 230 5.34 27.07 -4.75
C ALA A 230 5.78 27.66 -6.10
N ARG A 231 7.02 28.16 -6.17
CA ARG A 231 7.58 28.75 -7.38
C ARG A 231 8.02 27.69 -8.39
N ARG A 232 8.49 26.54 -7.91
CA ARG A 232 8.76 25.36 -8.77
C ARG A 232 7.48 24.85 -9.42
N ILE A 233 6.39 24.70 -8.66
CA ILE A 233 5.08 24.29 -9.19
C ILE A 233 4.61 25.28 -10.25
N GLN A 234 4.66 26.58 -9.97
CA GLN A 234 4.26 27.61 -10.92
C GLN A 234 5.10 27.58 -12.21
N ALA A 235 6.42 27.39 -12.09
CA ALA A 235 7.30 27.26 -13.25
C ALA A 235 6.97 26.00 -14.05
N ALA A 236 6.85 24.85 -13.38
CA ALA A 236 6.56 23.57 -14.00
C ALA A 236 5.22 23.57 -14.77
N ALA A 237 4.23 24.31 -14.28
CA ALA A 237 2.93 24.50 -14.95
C ALA A 237 2.91 25.64 -15.99
N SER A 238 4.01 26.39 -16.16
CA SER A 238 4.05 27.48 -17.14
C SER A 238 4.01 26.93 -18.57
N PRO A 239 3.37 27.62 -19.53
CA PRO A 239 3.35 27.17 -20.94
C PRO A 239 4.73 27.00 -21.58
N GLN A 240 5.75 27.65 -21.03
CA GLN A 240 7.13 27.60 -21.52
C GLN A 240 7.90 26.36 -21.05
N ILE A 241 7.45 25.72 -19.96
CA ILE A 241 8.05 24.52 -19.40
C ILE A 241 7.15 23.31 -19.63
N GLY A 242 5.85 23.43 -19.33
CA GLY A 242 4.81 22.46 -19.67
C GLY A 242 4.99 21.08 -19.03
N ILE A 243 5.57 20.98 -17.83
CA ILE A 243 5.75 19.71 -17.11
C ILE A 243 4.44 19.29 -16.41
N LEU A 244 3.76 20.23 -15.76
CA LEU A 244 2.50 19.97 -15.06
C LEU A 244 1.34 20.54 -15.87
N ASP A 245 0.35 19.69 -16.17
CA ASP A 245 -0.94 20.16 -16.65
C ASP A 245 -1.77 20.76 -15.49
N HIS A 246 -3.00 21.20 -15.78
CA HIS A 246 -3.87 21.81 -14.78
C HIS A 246 -4.21 20.89 -13.60
N LEU A 247 -4.45 19.59 -13.84
CA LEU A 247 -4.80 18.64 -12.78
C LEU A 247 -3.61 18.33 -11.90
N ALA A 248 -2.44 18.05 -12.51
CA ALA A 248 -1.21 17.77 -11.80
C ALA A 248 -0.73 19.01 -11.01
N ARG A 249 -0.94 20.22 -11.54
CA ARG A 249 -0.69 21.46 -10.81
C ARG A 249 -1.57 21.56 -9.55
N ASP A 250 -2.87 21.36 -9.70
CA ASP A 250 -3.81 21.47 -8.57
C ASP A 250 -3.48 20.42 -7.48
N ALA A 251 -3.11 19.20 -7.88
CA ALA A 251 -2.62 18.17 -6.97
C ALA A 251 -1.33 18.60 -6.25
N ALA A 252 -0.34 19.15 -6.97
CA ALA A 252 0.89 19.64 -6.38
C ALA A 252 0.65 20.79 -5.38
N ASP A 253 -0.28 21.70 -5.69
CA ASP A 253 -0.65 22.79 -4.79
C ASP A 253 -1.34 22.28 -3.51
N ARG A 254 -2.25 21.29 -3.62
CA ARG A 254 -2.84 20.64 -2.45
C ARG A 254 -1.77 19.98 -1.57
N LEU A 255 -0.88 19.18 -2.15
CA LEU A 255 0.22 18.55 -1.41
C LEU A 255 1.12 19.56 -0.71
N ARG A 256 1.46 20.67 -1.39
CA ARG A 256 2.21 21.77 -0.79
C ARG A 256 1.49 22.35 0.41
N GLU A 257 0.19 22.62 0.30
CA GLU A 257 -0.62 23.21 1.37
C GLU A 257 -0.77 22.27 2.57
N ILE A 258 -1.08 21.00 2.34
CA ILE A 258 -1.21 19.99 3.38
C ILE A 258 0.14 19.76 4.06
N GLY A 259 1.22 19.62 3.29
CA GLY A 259 2.57 19.44 3.83
C GLY A 259 3.05 20.65 4.64
N ASN A 260 2.69 21.88 4.23
CA ASN A 260 2.94 23.08 5.02
C ASN A 260 2.14 23.08 6.33
N ALA A 261 0.85 22.72 6.26
CA ALA A 261 0.01 22.61 7.44
C ALA A 261 0.52 21.52 8.41
N ALA A 262 1.03 20.40 7.89
CA ALA A 262 1.63 19.33 8.67
C ALA A 262 2.92 19.79 9.37
N ALA A 263 3.82 20.45 8.65
CA ALA A 263 5.11 20.89 9.18
C ALA A 263 4.99 22.03 10.21
N HIS A 264 3.96 22.89 10.09
CA HIS A 264 3.85 24.12 10.89
C HIS A 264 2.62 24.17 11.80
N GLY A 265 1.68 23.23 11.67
CA GLY A 265 0.41 23.23 12.40
C GLY A 265 0.51 22.80 13.87
N GLY A 266 1.66 22.28 14.31
CA GLY A 266 1.86 21.79 15.66
C GLY A 266 0.88 20.66 16.03
N PRO A 267 0.50 20.51 17.31
CA PRO A 267 -0.37 19.41 17.77
C PRO A 267 -1.75 19.34 17.10
N ARG A 268 -2.24 20.45 16.53
CA ARG A 268 -3.55 20.50 15.84
C ARG A 268 -3.49 20.14 14.36
N ALA A 269 -2.30 19.85 13.83
CA ALA A 269 -2.13 19.49 12.43
C ALA A 269 -2.96 18.24 12.06
N VAL A 270 -3.01 17.24 12.96
CA VAL A 270 -3.77 16.00 12.73
C VAL A 270 -5.24 16.29 12.44
N GLU A 271 -5.94 17.02 13.32
CA GLU A 271 -7.37 17.33 13.16
C GLU A 271 -7.66 18.11 11.87
N LYS A 272 -6.80 19.08 11.55
CA LYS A 272 -6.94 19.89 10.33
C LYS A 272 -6.73 19.07 9.06
N ILE A 273 -5.77 18.15 9.07
CA ILE A 273 -5.48 17.31 7.90
C ILE A 273 -6.55 16.25 7.76
N SER A 274 -6.87 15.52 8.83
CA SER A 274 -7.85 14.43 8.81
C SER A 274 -9.28 14.86 8.49
N SER A 275 -9.61 16.14 8.70
CA SER A 275 -10.94 16.68 8.34
C SER A 275 -11.07 17.06 6.86
N ALA A 276 -9.95 17.26 6.17
CA ALA A 276 -9.94 17.72 4.77
C ALA A 276 -9.39 16.68 3.80
N TYR A 277 -8.58 15.72 4.30
CA TYR A 277 -7.85 14.75 3.50
C TYR A 277 -7.75 13.42 4.22
N ASP A 278 -7.84 12.34 3.43
CA ASP A 278 -7.45 11.00 3.85
C ASP A 278 -6.08 10.62 3.26
N ALA A 279 -5.50 9.53 3.75
CA ALA A 279 -4.18 9.07 3.32
C ALA A 279 -4.17 8.65 1.83
N ASP A 280 -5.29 8.16 1.29
CA ASP A 280 -5.40 7.67 -0.08
C ASP A 280 -5.34 8.87 -1.04
N SER A 281 -6.06 9.94 -0.75
CA SER A 281 -6.06 11.18 -1.54
C SER A 281 -4.68 11.84 -1.64
N ILE A 282 -3.90 11.86 -0.55
CA ILE A 282 -2.52 12.39 -0.55
C ILE A 282 -1.64 11.57 -1.48
N LEU A 283 -1.80 10.25 -1.44
CA LEU A 283 -1.01 9.34 -2.24
C LEU A 283 -1.36 9.43 -3.74
N GLU A 284 -2.65 9.55 -4.06
CA GLU A 284 -3.17 9.73 -5.42
C GLU A 284 -2.67 11.05 -6.03
N ASP A 285 -2.75 12.16 -5.27
CA ASP A 285 -2.22 13.45 -5.71
C ASP A 285 -0.72 13.36 -5.98
N MET A 286 0.05 12.69 -5.11
CA MET A 286 1.48 12.52 -5.29
C MET A 286 1.80 11.70 -6.55
N ALA A 287 1.09 10.60 -6.75
CA ALA A 287 1.26 9.74 -7.92
C ALA A 287 0.94 10.48 -9.23
N MET A 288 -0.13 11.30 -9.23
CA MET A 288 -0.50 12.14 -10.37
C MET A 288 0.62 13.11 -10.75
N VAL A 289 1.19 13.81 -9.76
CA VAL A 289 2.28 14.76 -9.98
C VAL A 289 3.52 14.05 -10.53
N LEU A 290 3.92 12.94 -9.91
CA LEU A 290 5.09 12.19 -10.35
C LEU A 290 4.91 11.59 -11.75
N GLN A 291 3.70 11.16 -12.10
CA GLN A 291 3.40 10.66 -13.44
C GLN A 291 3.49 11.75 -14.50
N ALA A 292 3.03 12.98 -14.19
CA ALA A 292 3.19 14.12 -15.08
C ALA A 292 4.67 14.45 -15.32
N ILE A 293 5.48 14.44 -14.25
CA ILE A 293 6.94 14.65 -14.33
C ILE A 293 7.61 13.56 -15.21
N ASP A 294 7.29 12.29 -14.99
CA ASP A 294 7.84 11.16 -15.77
C ASP A 294 7.45 11.24 -17.25
N ASN A 295 6.20 11.60 -17.55
CA ASN A 295 5.74 11.78 -18.94
C ASN A 295 6.50 12.90 -19.65
N ALA A 296 6.66 14.05 -18.99
CA ALA A 296 7.41 15.18 -19.55
C ALA A 296 8.90 14.86 -19.79
N HIS A 297 9.46 13.90 -19.05
CA HIS A 297 10.84 13.46 -19.27
C HIS A 297 10.97 12.50 -20.47
N LYS A 298 9.97 11.67 -20.76
CA LYS A 298 10.01 10.74 -21.91
C LYS A 298 9.94 11.44 -23.26
N ASP A 299 9.35 12.63 -23.30
CA ASP A 299 9.17 13.41 -24.52
C ASP A 299 10.40 14.29 -24.87
N ARG A 300 11.48 14.23 -24.08
CA ARG A 300 12.74 14.96 -24.30
C ARG A 300 13.85 14.02 -24.77
#